data_AF-A0A3R8AWP9-F1
#
_entry.id   AF-A0A3R8AWP9-F1
#
_cell.length_a   1.000
_cell.length_b   1.000
_cell.length_c   1.000
_cell.angle_alpha   90.00
_cell.angle_beta   90.00
_cell.angle_gamma   90.00
#
_symmetry.space_group_name_H-M   'P 1'
#
loop_
_entity.id
_entity.type
_entity.pdbx_description
1 polymer ?
#
loop_
_entity_poly.entity_id
_entity_poly.type
_entity_poly.pdbx_seq_one_letter_code
_entity_poly.pdbx_strand_id
1 'polypeptide(L)'
;MRVLLTISIISFIFFNCEPNTNAPDCNECGGGLLDGYLYKEVAINDIASLAEINVSVNIGKCIRFKMDGADFSEAVIVDDCCCSIYE
;
A
#
# COMPACT_ATOMS: atom_id res chain seq x y z
N MET A 1 -0.45 40.13 -29.76
CA MET A 1 -1.19 38.89 -30.05
C MET A 1 -1.89 38.49 -28.77
N ARG A 2 -3.14 38.90 -28.61
CA ARG A 2 -4.33 38.04 -28.72
C ARG A 2 -4.37 36.94 -27.65
N VAL A 3 -5.19 37.23 -26.65
CA VAL A 3 -5.96 36.32 -25.78
C VAL A 3 -6.00 34.86 -26.27
N LEU A 4 -5.53 33.94 -25.44
CA LEU A 4 -6.01 32.56 -25.29
C LEU A 4 -5.64 32.16 -23.85
N LEU A 5 -6.43 32.48 -22.82
CA LEU A 5 -7.55 31.64 -22.36
C LEU A 5 -7.26 30.15 -22.56
N THR A 6 -6.39 29.59 -21.73
CA THR A 6 -6.45 28.17 -21.38
C THR A 6 -6.51 28.07 -19.87
N ILE A 7 -7.74 27.94 -19.41
CA ILE A 7 -8.11 27.36 -18.13
C ILE A 7 -7.34 26.03 -18.01
N SER A 8 -6.34 25.97 -17.14
CA SER A 8 -5.89 24.69 -16.57
C SER A 8 -6.29 24.68 -15.10
N ILE A 9 -7.61 24.71 -14.89
CA ILE A 9 -8.22 24.14 -13.70
C ILE A 9 -8.18 22.63 -13.93
N ILE A 10 -7.04 22.02 -13.61
CA ILE A 10 -6.98 20.58 -13.35
C ILE A 10 -6.29 20.52 -11.99
N SER A 11 -7.07 20.89 -10.98
CA SER A 11 -7.53 19.91 -10.01
C SER A 11 -6.32 19.36 -9.27
N PHE A 12 -5.96 20.10 -8.22
CA PHE A 12 -5.44 19.52 -6.99
C PHE A 12 -6.46 18.48 -6.50
N ILE A 13 -6.55 17.34 -7.18
CA ILE A 13 -7.07 16.13 -6.60
C ILE A 13 -5.96 15.73 -5.65
N PHE A 14 -6.00 16.35 -4.47
CA PHE A 14 -5.59 15.68 -3.27
C PHE A 14 -6.20 14.28 -3.37
N PHE A 15 -5.38 13.28 -3.74
CA PHE A 15 -5.67 11.89 -3.46
C PHE A 15 -5.64 11.78 -1.93
N ASN A 16 -6.69 12.31 -1.31
CA ASN A 16 -7.04 11.99 0.05
C ASN A 16 -7.40 10.51 -0.02
N CYS A 17 -6.54 9.64 0.49
CA CYS A 17 -7.01 8.36 1.01
C CYS A 17 -8.11 8.71 2.01
N GLU A 18 -9.37 8.48 1.63
CA GLU A 18 -10.49 8.68 2.51
C GLU A 18 -10.37 7.66 3.66
N PRO A 19 -10.20 8.10 4.91
CA PRO A 19 -9.91 7.19 6.01
C PRO A 19 -11.23 6.65 6.57
N ASN A 20 -12.13 6.10 5.75
CA ASN A 20 -13.44 5.66 6.22
C ASN A 20 -14.01 4.49 5.43
N THR A 21 -13.45 3.29 5.61
CA THR A 21 -14.18 1.99 5.62
C THR A 21 -13.20 0.84 5.90
N ASN A 22 -12.92 0.49 7.16
CA ASN A 22 -12.40 -0.81 7.68
C ASN A 22 -11.29 -1.62 6.93
N ALA A 23 -10.66 -1.09 5.89
CA ALA A 23 -9.43 -1.54 5.22
C ALA A 23 -9.12 -0.47 4.17
N PRO A 24 -7.99 0.26 4.23
CA PRO A 24 -7.65 1.17 3.15
C PRO A 24 -7.39 0.30 1.90
N ASP A 25 -8.25 0.45 0.89
CA ASP A 25 -8.11 -0.23 -0.39
C ASP A 25 -6.84 0.32 -1.07
N CYS A 26 -5.71 -0.35 -0.83
CA CYS A 26 -4.38 0.01 -1.33
C CYS A 26 -4.27 -0.10 -2.87
N ASN A 27 -5.37 -0.46 -3.53
CA ASN A 27 -5.49 -0.62 -4.98
C ASN A 27 -5.47 0.71 -5.74
N GLU A 28 -5.77 1.84 -5.08
CA GLU A 28 -5.84 3.16 -5.75
C GLU A 28 -4.54 3.97 -5.71
N CYS A 29 -3.54 3.55 -4.93
CA CYS A 29 -2.30 4.30 -4.72
C CYS A 29 -1.20 3.98 -5.75
N GLY A 30 -1.59 3.66 -7.00
CA GLY A 30 -0.65 3.46 -8.10
C GLY A 30 0.18 2.18 -8.02
N GLY A 31 -0.31 1.15 -7.32
CA GLY A 31 0.44 -0.07 -7.01
C GLY A 31 -0.37 -1.36 -7.10
N GLY A 32 -1.31 -1.49 -8.04
CA GLY A 32 -1.79 -2.83 -8.38
C GLY A 32 -0.61 -3.68 -8.86
N LEU A 33 -0.40 -4.88 -8.31
CA LEU A 33 0.63 -5.89 -8.69
C LEU A 33 1.92 -5.31 -9.31
N LEU A 34 2.47 -4.19 -8.79
CA LEU A 34 3.78 -3.75 -9.24
C LEU A 34 4.77 -4.78 -8.71
N ASP A 35 5.27 -5.61 -9.63
CA ASP A 35 6.16 -6.75 -9.39
C ASP A 35 5.60 -7.85 -8.45
N GLY A 36 4.27 -7.90 -8.29
CA GLY A 36 3.58 -8.93 -7.50
C GLY A 36 3.54 -8.70 -5.99
N TYR A 37 3.97 -7.55 -5.49
CA TYR A 37 3.89 -7.23 -4.06
C TYR A 37 2.51 -6.70 -3.64
N LEU A 38 2.09 -7.08 -2.44
CA LEU A 38 0.89 -6.63 -1.74
C LEU A 38 1.27 -5.92 -0.46
N TYR A 39 0.34 -5.13 0.09
CA TYR A 39 0.51 -4.39 1.33
C TYR A 39 -0.61 -4.73 2.31
N LYS A 40 -0.26 -4.88 3.58
CA LYS A 40 -1.25 -5.03 4.66
C LYS A 40 -0.69 -4.61 6.01
N GLU A 41 -1.60 -4.33 6.93
CA GLU A 41 -1.30 -4.32 8.36
C GLU A 41 -1.22 -5.76 8.89
N VAL A 42 -0.21 -6.03 9.71
CA VAL A 42 0.00 -7.35 10.35
C VAL A 42 -1.10 -7.59 11.38
N ALA A 43 -1.86 -8.67 11.17
CA ALA A 43 -2.82 -9.19 12.12
C ALA A 43 -2.25 -10.40 12.90
N ILE A 44 -2.91 -10.79 13.99
CA ILE A 44 -2.48 -11.89 14.87
C ILE A 44 -2.26 -13.19 14.08
N ASN A 45 -3.12 -13.47 13.11
CA ASN A 45 -3.06 -14.68 12.27
C ASN A 45 -1.86 -14.68 11.31
N ASP A 46 -1.26 -13.53 11.01
CA ASP A 46 -0.11 -13.45 10.11
C ASP A 46 1.21 -13.78 10.82
N ILE A 47 1.28 -13.63 12.15
CA ILE A 47 2.52 -13.72 12.93
C ILE A 47 3.21 -15.08 12.76
N ALA A 48 2.44 -16.17 12.80
CA ALA A 48 3.00 -17.51 12.67
C ALA A 48 3.64 -17.71 11.28
N SER A 49 2.91 -17.37 10.21
CA SER A 49 3.37 -17.54 8.83
C SER A 49 4.52 -16.59 8.47
N LEU A 50 4.56 -15.38 9.04
CA LEU A 50 5.69 -14.47 8.85
C LEU A 50 6.95 -14.97 9.57
N ALA A 51 6.80 -15.61 10.72
CA ALA A 51 7.93 -16.23 11.42
C ALA A 51 8.55 -17.41 10.64
N GLU A 52 7.75 -18.14 9.85
CA GLU A 52 8.24 -19.23 8.98
C GLU A 52 9.22 -18.74 7.91
N ILE A 53 9.06 -17.49 7.44
CA ILE A 53 9.99 -16.83 6.52
C ILE A 53 11.01 -15.90 7.23
N ASN A 54 11.23 -16.11 8.53
CA ASN A 54 12.16 -15.34 9.37
C ASN A 54 11.86 -13.84 9.46
N VAL A 55 10.60 -13.43 9.31
CA VAL A 55 10.17 -12.04 9.47
C VAL A 55 9.55 -11.86 10.84
N SER A 56 10.32 -11.24 11.75
CA SER A 56 9.84 -10.88 13.09
C SER A 56 9.22 -9.49 13.07
N VAL A 57 7.90 -9.42 13.17
CA VAL A 57 7.13 -8.17 13.12
C VAL A 57 6.01 -8.19 14.16
N ASN A 58 5.63 -7.00 14.65
CA ASN A 58 4.54 -6.86 15.60
C ASN A 58 3.21 -6.60 14.89
N ILE A 59 2.12 -6.98 15.56
CA ILE A 59 0.75 -6.64 15.15
C ILE A 59 0.63 -5.11 15.03
N GLY A 60 -0.10 -4.64 14.01
CA GLY A 60 -0.28 -3.21 13.75
C GLY A 60 0.86 -2.54 12.98
N LYS A 61 1.87 -3.31 12.54
CA LYS A 61 2.90 -2.83 11.60
C LYS A 61 2.49 -3.11 10.17
N CYS A 62 3.00 -2.30 9.25
CA CYS A 62 2.75 -2.45 7.83
C CYS A 62 3.83 -3.33 7.21
N ILE A 63 3.43 -4.23 6.32
CA ILE A 63 4.33 -5.07 5.57
C ILE A 63 4.03 -4.97 4.07
N ARG A 64 5.10 -5.02 3.29
CA ARG A 64 5.06 -5.30 1.85
C ARG A 64 5.46 -6.76 1.65
N PHE A 65 4.61 -7.56 1.02
CA PHE A 65 4.77 -9.01 0.97
C PHE A 65 4.40 -9.61 -0.39
N LYS A 66 4.85 -10.83 -0.64
CA LYS A 66 4.40 -11.71 -1.73
C LYS A 66 3.80 -12.98 -1.16
N MET A 67 2.91 -13.57 -1.95
CA MET A 67 2.31 -14.87 -1.65
C MET A 67 2.79 -15.90 -2.66
N ASP A 68 3.00 -17.13 -2.21
CA ASP A 68 3.04 -18.32 -3.06
C ASP A 68 1.85 -19.22 -2.68
N GLY A 69 0.81 -19.20 -3.51
CA GLY A 69 -0.48 -19.78 -3.15
C GLY A 69 -1.12 -19.06 -1.96
N ALA A 70 -1.22 -19.75 -0.83
CA ALA A 70 -1.85 -19.24 0.41
C ALA A 70 -0.83 -18.81 1.47
N ASP A 71 0.46 -18.99 1.22
CA ASP A 71 1.54 -18.75 2.19
C ASP A 71 2.38 -17.53 1.78
N PHE A 72 2.98 -16.86 2.76
CA PHE A 72 3.92 -15.77 2.49
C PHE A 72 5.21 -16.34 1.90
N SER A 73 5.69 -15.76 0.80
CA SER A 73 6.96 -16.13 0.18
C SER A 73 8.07 -15.10 0.46
N GLU A 74 7.70 -13.83 0.56
CA GLU A 74 8.58 -12.73 0.93
C GLU A 74 7.80 -11.72 1.76
N ALA A 75 8.43 -11.09 2.76
CA ALA A 75 7.85 -9.94 3.44
C ALA A 75 8.92 -9.00 3.99
N VAL A 76 8.63 -7.70 3.97
CA VAL A 76 9.48 -6.64 4.51
C VAL A 76 8.59 -5.65 5.26
N ILE A 77 9.05 -5.19 6.43
CA ILE A 77 8.38 -4.17 7.23
C ILE A 77 8.55 -2.82 6.55
N VAL A 78 7.46 -2.07 6.41
CA VAL A 78 7.42 -0.73 5.83
C VAL A 78 6.69 0.23 6.78
N ASP A 79 6.93 1.53 6.61
CA ASP A 79 6.36 2.54 7.49
C ASP A 79 4.89 2.84 7.19
N ASP A 80 4.46 2.65 5.95
CA ASP A 80 3.08 2.91 5.51
C ASP A 80 2.44 1.65 4.91
N CYS A 81 1.19 1.41 5.29
CA CYS A 81 0.36 0.34 4.74
C CYS A 81 -0.23 0.73 3.38
N CYS A 82 -0.16 2.02 3.05
CA CYS A 82 -0.59 2.62 1.79
C CYS A 82 0.63 3.16 1.03
N CYS A 83 0.57 3.16 -0.30
CA CYS A 83 1.75 3.44 -1.12
C CYS A 83 2.35 4.82 -0.86
N SER A 84 3.55 4.85 -0.26
CA SER A 84 4.43 6.01 -0.35
C SER A 84 5.12 6.01 -1.72
N ILE A 85 4.45 6.59 -2.73
CA ILE A 85 5.04 6.81 -4.05
C ILE A 85 5.97 8.04 -4.11
N TYR A 86 6.13 8.80 -3.02
CA TYR A 86 7.03 9.95 -2.96
C TYR A 86 7.56 10.18 -1.55
N GLU A 87 8.86 10.38 -1.43
CA GLU A 87 9.38 11.59 -0.80
C GLU A 87 10.25 12.33 -1.82
#